data_AF-A0A6L7KHK4-F1
#
_entry.id   AF-A0A6L7KHK4-F1
#
_cell.length_a   1.000
_cell.length_b   1.000
_cell.length_c   1.000
_cell.angle_alpha   90.00
_cell.angle_beta   90.00
_cell.angle_gamma   90.00
#
_symmetry.space_group_name_H-M   'P 1'
#
loop_
_entity.id
_entity.type
_entity.pdbx_description
1 polymer ?
#
loop_
_entity_poly.entity_id
_entity_poly.type
_entity_poly.pdbx_seq_one_letter_code
_entity_poly.pdbx_strand_id
1 'polypeptide(L)'
;MTMHQSIRPAERPDYASLPPLRPTDRQLQYAEKIAASSGIALPKDVRLDRGSLSRWIDANRHRMARSKRVADNLPTARQIAWAERIARGRKRGIPDEYYKSRELLAKWINANGW
;
A
#
# COMPACT_ATOMS: atom_id res chain seq x y z
N MET A 1 33.13 -54.57 -37.38
CA MET A 1 32.90 -53.12 -37.56
C MET A 1 31.93 -52.63 -36.49
N THR A 2 32.41 -51.90 -35.49
CA THR A 2 31.61 -51.42 -34.35
C THR A 2 31.05 -50.03 -34.66
N MET A 3 29.73 -49.89 -34.77
CA MET A 3 29.05 -48.62 -35.00
C MET A 3 29.24 -47.68 -33.80
N HIS A 4 29.97 -46.58 -34.00
CA HIS A 4 30.01 -45.48 -33.05
C HIS A 4 28.75 -44.63 -33.24
N GLN A 5 27.73 -44.83 -32.39
CA GLN A 5 26.64 -43.86 -32.27
C GLN A 5 27.17 -42.56 -31.69
N SER A 6 27.11 -41.50 -32.49
CA SER A 6 27.46 -40.14 -32.11
C SER A 6 26.43 -39.62 -31.11
N ILE A 7 26.81 -39.49 -29.84
CA ILE A 7 26.00 -38.81 -28.82
C ILE A 7 26.01 -37.32 -29.17
N ARG A 8 24.85 -36.79 -29.58
CA ARG A 8 24.67 -35.34 -29.81
C ARG A 8 24.84 -34.60 -28.47
N PRO A 9 25.63 -33.52 -28.40
CA PRO A 9 25.71 -32.72 -27.19
C PRO A 9 24.34 -32.08 -26.92
N ALA A 10 23.87 -32.19 -25.68
CA ALA A 10 22.61 -31.58 -25.25
C ALA A 10 22.69 -30.06 -25.44
N GLU A 11 21.89 -29.53 -26.36
CA GLU A 11 21.75 -28.10 -26.61
C GLU A 11 21.28 -27.43 -25.31
N ARG A 12 22.03 -26.44 -24.81
CA ARG A 12 21.62 -25.66 -23.65
C ARG A 12 20.34 -24.92 -24.01
N PRO A 13 19.26 -25.00 -23.21
CA PRO A 13 18.06 -24.24 -23.48
C PRO A 13 18.40 -22.75 -23.49
N ASP A 14 18.02 -22.05 -24.55
CA ASP A 14 18.06 -20.61 -24.68
C ASP A 14 17.13 -19.97 -23.65
N TYR A 15 17.66 -19.75 -22.43
CA TYR A 15 16.94 -19.13 -21.31
C TYR A 15 16.35 -17.74 -21.64
N ALA A 16 16.81 -17.10 -22.71
CA ALA A 16 16.29 -15.83 -23.22
C ALA A 16 14.89 -15.95 -23.85
N SER A 17 14.47 -17.15 -24.25
CA SER A 17 13.16 -17.43 -24.87
C SER A 17 12.10 -17.92 -23.88
N LEU A 18 12.43 -18.02 -22.59
CA LEU A 18 11.50 -18.54 -21.60
C LEU A 18 10.32 -17.57 -21.40
N PRO A 19 9.08 -18.09 -21.33
CA PRO A 19 7.92 -17.25 -21.09
C PRO A 19 8.05 -16.52 -19.74
N PRO A 20 7.54 -15.29 -19.63
CA PRO A 20 7.58 -14.51 -18.40
C PRO A 20 6.95 -15.33 -17.27
N LEU A 21 7.65 -15.40 -16.13
CA LEU A 21 7.16 -16.15 -14.99
C LEU A 21 5.89 -15.47 -14.47
N ARG A 22 4.86 -16.28 -14.24
CA ARG A 22 3.62 -15.81 -13.61
C ARG A 22 3.94 -15.24 -12.22
N PRO A 23 3.33 -14.12 -11.82
CA PRO A 23 3.49 -13.61 -10.47
C PRO A 23 2.89 -14.56 -9.44
N THR A 24 3.47 -14.55 -8.24
CA THR A 24 2.91 -15.29 -7.11
C THR A 24 1.67 -14.58 -6.57
N ASP A 25 0.74 -15.36 -6.01
CA ASP A 25 -0.51 -14.86 -5.43
C ASP A 25 -0.25 -13.81 -4.34
N ARG A 26 0.77 -14.04 -3.50
CA ARG A 26 1.22 -13.10 -2.47
C ARG A 26 1.62 -11.74 -3.04
N GLN A 27 2.32 -11.72 -4.18
CA GLN A 27 2.72 -10.46 -4.82
C GLN A 27 1.51 -9.74 -5.42
N LEU A 28 0.56 -10.46 -6.02
CA LEU A 28 -0.68 -9.88 -6.54
C LEU A 28 -1.49 -9.24 -5.42
N GLN A 29 -1.74 -9.97 -4.33
CA GLN A 29 -2.45 -9.43 -3.16
C GLN A 29 -1.75 -8.19 -2.57
N TYR A 30 -0.41 -8.20 -2.50
CA TYR A 30 0.33 -7.06 -1.99
C TYR A 30 0.25 -5.85 -2.94
N ALA A 31 0.35 -6.07 -4.25
CA ALA A 31 0.19 -5.02 -5.25
C ALA A 31 -1.23 -4.43 -5.24
N GLU A 32 -2.25 -5.26 -5.06
CA GLU A 32 -3.65 -4.81 -4.94
C GLU A 32 -3.87 -3.95 -3.70
N LYS A 33 -3.26 -4.28 -2.55
CA LYS A 33 -3.31 -3.43 -1.36
C LYS A 33 -2.67 -2.07 -1.60
N ILE A 34 -1.53 -2.03 -2.29
CA ILE A 34 -0.86 -0.78 -2.67
C ILE A 34 -1.75 0.05 -3.61
N ALA A 35 -2.35 -0.60 -4.61
CA ALA A 35 -3.27 0.02 -5.56
C ALA A 35 -4.48 0.66 -4.85
N ALA A 36 -5.17 -0.11 -4.00
CA ALA A 36 -6.33 0.36 -3.24
C ALA A 36 -5.97 1.51 -2.28
N SER A 37 -4.87 1.38 -1.53
CA SER A 37 -4.45 2.41 -0.56
C SER A 37 -3.92 3.69 -1.21
N SER A 38 -3.52 3.63 -2.48
CA SER A 38 -2.95 4.78 -3.21
C SER A 38 -3.90 5.36 -4.25
N GLY A 39 -5.06 4.73 -4.47
CA GLY A 39 -6.01 5.12 -5.53
C GLY A 39 -5.48 4.91 -6.96
N ILE A 40 -4.49 4.03 -7.15
CA ILE A 40 -3.86 3.78 -8.45
C ILE A 40 -4.31 2.42 -8.96
N ALA A 41 -4.78 2.35 -10.20
CA ALA A 41 -5.13 1.06 -10.81
C ALA A 41 -3.87 0.22 -11.08
N LEU A 42 -3.91 -1.08 -10.75
CA LEU A 42 -2.85 -2.02 -11.07
C LEU A 42 -2.90 -2.37 -12.58
N PRO A 43 -1.90 -2.01 -13.39
CA PRO A 43 -1.93 -2.25 -14.84
C PRO A 43 -1.98 -3.74 -15.18
N LYS A 44 -2.69 -4.12 -16.26
CA LYS A 44 -2.90 -5.52 -16.64
C LYS A 44 -1.59 -6.23 -16.98
N ASP A 45 -0.70 -5.58 -17.71
CA ASP A 45 0.60 -6.16 -18.12
C ASP A 45 1.49 -6.50 -16.91
N VAL A 46 1.42 -5.66 -15.88
CA VAL A 46 2.13 -5.84 -14.61
C VAL A 46 1.58 -7.05 -13.84
N ARG A 47 0.31 -7.45 -14.05
CA ARG A 47 -0.29 -8.64 -13.42
C ARG A 47 0.11 -9.96 -14.10
N LEU A 48 0.70 -9.91 -15.29
CA LEU A 48 1.05 -11.09 -16.07
C LEU A 48 2.51 -11.52 -15.89
N ASP A 49 3.39 -10.58 -15.54
CA ASP A 49 4.83 -10.82 -15.41
C ASP A 49 5.33 -10.53 -13.98
N ARG A 50 5.99 -11.52 -13.38
CA ARG A 50 6.54 -11.44 -12.02
C ARG A 50 7.58 -10.32 -11.88
N GLY A 51 8.42 -10.12 -12.89
CA GLY A 51 9.46 -9.08 -12.86
C GLY A 51 8.85 -7.68 -12.83
N SER A 52 7.91 -7.45 -13.72
CA SER A 52 7.13 -6.22 -13.84
C SER A 52 6.34 -5.93 -12.57
N LEU A 53 5.68 -6.95 -11.99
CA LEU A 53 4.97 -6.81 -10.73
C LEU A 53 5.90 -6.41 -9.58
N SER A 54 7.06 -7.05 -9.48
CA SER A 54 8.04 -6.74 -8.44
C SER A 54 8.56 -5.31 -8.56
N ARG A 55 8.90 -4.85 -9.77
CA ARG A 55 9.35 -3.47 -10.02
C ARG A 55 8.26 -2.46 -9.71
N TRP A 56 7.01 -2.76 -10.06
CA TRP A 56 5.88 -1.90 -9.74
C TRP A 56 5.63 -1.81 -8.23
N ILE A 57 5.69 -2.94 -7.52
CA ILE A 57 5.56 -2.98 -6.05
C ILE A 57 6.65 -2.11 -5.41
N ASP A 58 7.92 -2.30 -5.83
CA ASP A 58 9.04 -1.54 -5.29
C ASP A 58 8.82 -0.02 -5.47
N ALA A 59 8.46 0.39 -6.69
CA ALA A 59 8.20 1.79 -7.01
C ALA A 59 7.02 2.39 -6.24
N ASN A 60 6.03 1.60 -5.79
CA ASN A 60 4.79 2.13 -5.19
C ASN A 60 4.61 1.85 -3.70
N ARG A 61 5.41 0.98 -3.07
CA ARG A 61 5.28 0.62 -1.64
C ARG A 61 5.31 1.81 -0.68
N HIS A 62 6.05 2.86 -1.03
CA HIS A 62 6.18 4.08 -0.23
C HIS A 62 4.87 4.89 -0.16
N ARG A 63 3.96 4.72 -1.14
CA ARG A 63 2.67 5.41 -1.18
C ARG A 63 1.74 4.92 -0.07
N MET A 64 1.71 3.61 0.15
CA MET A 64 1.01 2.99 1.28
C MET A 64 1.48 3.55 2.63
N ALA A 65 2.80 3.69 2.81
CA ALA A 65 3.36 4.26 4.03
C ALA A 65 2.94 5.72 4.25
N ARG A 66 2.86 6.53 3.18
CA ARG A 66 2.35 7.91 3.25
C ARG A 66 0.88 7.95 3.64
N SER A 67 0.02 7.14 3.00
CA SER A 67 -1.41 7.08 3.34
C SER A 67 -1.62 6.71 4.82
N LYS A 68 -0.85 5.74 5.33
CA LYS A 68 -0.89 5.37 6.75
C LYS A 68 -0.48 6.55 7.66
N ARG A 69 0.61 7.26 7.34
CA ARG A 69 1.05 8.43 8.12
C ARG A 69 0.00 9.54 8.15
N VAL A 70 -0.68 9.79 7.03
CA VAL A 70 -1.78 10.76 6.99
C VAL A 70 -2.94 10.30 7.89
N ALA A 71 -3.31 9.02 7.82
CA ALA A 71 -4.35 8.46 8.68
C ALA A 71 -3.97 8.52 10.18
N ASP A 72 -2.72 8.25 10.52
CA ASP A 72 -2.21 8.31 11.90
C ASP A 72 -2.21 9.76 12.45
N ASN A 73 -2.05 10.75 11.58
CA ASN A 73 -2.11 12.17 11.94
C ASN A 73 -3.54 12.70 12.07
N LEU A 74 -4.54 12.06 11.46
CA LEU A 74 -5.94 12.50 11.60
C LEU A 74 -6.47 12.23 13.01
N PRO A 75 -7.35 13.09 13.54
CA PRO A 75 -7.98 12.82 14.82
C PRO A 75 -8.75 11.51 14.80
N THR A 76 -8.58 10.74 15.87
CA THR A 76 -9.30 9.46 16.01
C THR A 76 -10.78 9.70 16.28
N ALA A 77 -11.63 8.74 15.87
CA ALA A 77 -13.08 8.81 16.11
C ALA A 77 -13.42 9.03 17.60
N ARG A 78 -12.64 8.44 18.52
CA ARG A 78 -12.79 8.65 19.96
C ARG A 78 -12.51 10.10 20.37
N GLN A 79 -11.45 10.71 19.83
CA GLN A 79 -11.14 12.11 20.13
C GLN A 79 -12.23 13.03 19.59
N ILE A 80 -12.74 12.76 18.38
CA ILE A 80 -13.87 13.52 17.80
C ILE A 80 -15.09 13.42 18.70
N ALA A 81 -15.51 12.21 19.07
CA ALA A 81 -16.67 12.02 19.94
C ALA A 81 -16.50 12.70 21.31
N TRP A 82 -15.29 12.66 21.88
CA TRP A 82 -15.03 13.33 23.15
C TRP A 82 -15.04 14.87 23.01
N ALA A 83 -14.41 15.39 21.95
CA ALA A 83 -14.44 16.82 21.65
C ALA A 83 -15.88 17.31 21.44
N GLU A 84 -16.68 16.59 20.67
CA GLU A 84 -18.09 16.92 20.40
C GLU A 84 -18.93 16.94 21.69
N ARG A 85 -18.66 16.03 22.62
CA ARG A 85 -19.32 16.03 23.93
C ARG A 85 -19.02 17.31 24.71
N ILE A 86 -17.77 17.74 24.74
CA ILE A 86 -17.35 18.99 25.40
C ILE A 86 -17.97 20.20 24.70
N ALA A 87 -17.93 20.23 23.37
CA ALA A 87 -18.51 21.28 22.53
C ALA A 87 -20.01 21.48 22.81
N ARG A 88 -20.77 20.37 22.89
CA ARG A 88 -22.19 20.39 23.27
C ARG A 88 -22.41 20.95 24.67
N GLY A 89 -21.65 20.49 25.65
CA GLY A 89 -21.76 20.97 27.04
C GLY A 89 -21.48 22.47 27.17
N ARG A 90 -20.51 22.98 26.40
CA ARG A 90 -20.11 24.41 26.41
C ARG A 90 -20.87 25.27 25.40
N LYS A 91 -21.83 24.70 24.65
CA LYS A 91 -22.58 25.37 23.57
C LYS A 91 -21.67 26.11 22.57
N ARG A 92 -20.50 25.52 22.26
CA ARG A 92 -19.49 26.11 21.38
C ARG A 92 -18.99 25.06 20.41
N GLY A 93 -18.98 25.38 19.12
CA GLY A 93 -18.46 24.47 18.08
C GLY A 93 -16.95 24.26 18.18
N ILE A 94 -16.47 23.17 17.60
CA ILE A 94 -15.04 22.91 17.40
C ILE A 94 -14.65 23.54 16.07
N PRO A 95 -13.69 24.48 16.03
CA PRO A 95 -13.19 25.03 14.77
C PRO A 95 -12.57 23.96 13.86
N ASP A 96 -12.77 24.07 12.55
CA ASP A 96 -12.32 23.09 11.54
C ASP A 96 -10.80 22.82 11.57
N GLU A 97 -10.00 23.80 11.99
CA GLU A 97 -8.55 23.65 12.13
C GLU A 97 -8.16 22.51 13.09
N TYR A 98 -8.98 22.25 14.12
CA TYR A 98 -8.70 21.21 15.10
C TYR A 98 -8.99 19.80 14.57
N TYR A 99 -9.75 19.67 13.49
CA TYR A 99 -9.96 18.38 12.82
C TYR A 99 -8.81 17.98 11.89
N LYS A 100 -7.85 18.89 11.64
CA LYS A 100 -6.72 18.65 10.70
C LYS A 100 -5.63 17.75 11.29
N SER A 101 -5.50 17.69 12.61
CA SER A 101 -4.59 16.74 13.25
C SER A 101 -5.09 16.26 14.60
N ARG A 102 -4.72 15.03 14.94
CA ARG A 102 -4.93 14.39 16.23
C ARG A 102 -4.39 15.24 17.38
N GLU A 103 -3.23 15.86 17.19
CA GLU A 103 -2.57 16.68 18.21
C GLU A 103 -3.30 18.00 18.43
N LEU A 104 -3.75 18.65 17.35
CA LEU A 104 -4.57 19.85 17.44
C LEU A 104 -5.88 19.55 18.16
N LEU A 105 -6.58 18.49 17.80
CA LEU A 105 -7.81 18.10 18.50
C LEU A 105 -7.53 17.77 19.96
N ALA A 106 -6.44 17.05 20.28
CA ALA A 106 -6.04 16.78 21.66
C ALA A 106 -5.79 18.07 22.46
N LYS A 107 -5.10 19.05 21.85
CA LYS A 107 -4.84 20.36 22.48
C LYS A 107 -6.14 21.11 22.75
N TRP A 108 -7.07 21.13 21.79
CA TRP A 108 -8.39 21.76 21.98
C TRP A 108 -9.16 21.09 23.11
N ILE A 109 -9.17 19.76 23.13
CA ILE A 109 -9.86 19.03 24.18
C ILE A 109 -9.21 19.32 25.54
N ASN A 110 -7.89 19.27 25.66
CA ASN A 110 -7.20 19.57 26.92
C ASN A 110 -7.49 20.99 27.42
N ALA A 111 -7.63 21.96 26.51
CA ALA A 111 -7.99 23.34 26.88
C ALA A 111 -9.46 23.50 27.31
N ASN A 112 -10.33 22.55 26.95
CA ASN A 112 -11.78 22.63 27.22
C ASN A 112 -12.32 21.48 28.11
N GLY A 113 -11.46 20.57 28.55
CA GLY A 113 -11.83 19.33 29.25
C GLY A 113 -11.90 19.43 30.77
N TRP A 114 -11.52 20.57 31.34
CA TRP A 114 -11.52 20.85 32.79
C TRP A 114 -12.44 22.03 33.08
#